data_AF-A0A2R5GS87-F1
#
_entry.id   AF-A0A2R5GS87-F1
#
_cell.length_a   1.000
_cell.length_b   1.000
_cell.length_c   1.000
_cell.angle_alpha   90.00
_cell.angle_beta   90.00
_cell.angle_gamma   90.00
#
_symmetry.space_group_name_H-M   'P 1'
#
loop_
_entity.id
_entity.type
_entity.pdbx_description
1 polymer ?
#
loop_
_entity_poly.entity_id
_entity_poly.type
_entity_poly.pdbx_seq_one_letter_code
_entity_poly.pdbx_strand_id
1 'polypeptide(L)'
;MGSGLTKPAGEAGALARLQEIRSENLQSGDIDNDQNKDAETLRAELCEIKTALCKVNLEDLIKEARLADAKAKLERLRTIDPFVLDNSMRETTVAQVKGHSLQDKLEILKHVRKTGLEHIIVGALGRLKRVDNELLEYFQDQNEDRSKFYLFTELFEKVDPDTRLPNATLPASLQIAKDCGIPNVIVEIDLSHPDIDWNAALPRESDPPYFALLADRVAWIRAHLCADARIFFNFRDWLVTWHNHPTRVERVASFFANAAPEERIMGFCVEDPSGAFLPFQYADPVQRLREAMDQHDWADGHILVHIHKNYGLAEASALEVLALGATGVWCGIPDEGAAVGHACSCVLLTNLARLGNTRVLERYNFPALREAAIEITRLITDEPPHPRTEVYGARALDVIFEGINTANDPLAKNFDVNTLFQVPVQTRISTMATAPMMADRLAEVFGPEARQTASVAVCEQMVETLHDDLRQGREEEYQSTVGIFSLFERSGGVPTEAMISVIDHDASLDKHPVLVALRAYFDVWDYKDHAKDDCISFDNFYDAFMARFLTCYSCEKARKLFAAADLSHDGAIQWREIALRAKWALTEYPKLVTNVQDLIGVIMERYFLPEMLRTCQT
;
A
#
# COMPACT_ATOMS: atom_id res chain seq x y z
N MET A 1 27.81 -33.95 17.89
CA MET A 1 27.68 -34.01 19.36
C MET A 1 26.32 -33.45 19.71
N GLY A 2 25.48 -34.27 20.32
CA GLY A 2 24.04 -34.04 20.42
C GLY A 2 23.63 -33.02 21.48
N SER A 3 22.51 -32.36 21.21
CA SER A 3 21.68 -31.71 22.22
C SER A 3 20.23 -32.12 21.94
N GLY A 4 19.82 -33.22 22.56
CA GLY A 4 18.44 -33.66 22.58
C GLY A 4 17.61 -32.73 23.46
N LEU A 5 16.65 -32.05 22.85
CA LEU A 5 15.56 -31.40 23.57
C LEU A 5 14.59 -32.50 24.02
N THR A 6 14.72 -32.90 25.27
CA THR A 6 13.74 -33.76 25.96
C THR A 6 12.45 -32.98 26.13
N LYS A 7 11.35 -33.47 25.53
CA LYS A 7 9.97 -33.09 25.85
C LYS A 7 9.74 -33.16 27.38
N PRO A 8 8.88 -32.31 27.97
CA PRO A 8 8.52 -32.47 29.38
C PRO A 8 7.77 -33.80 29.54
N ALA A 9 8.41 -34.75 30.21
CA ALA A 9 8.00 -36.14 30.38
C ALA A 9 6.79 -36.34 31.31
N GLY A 10 6.01 -35.30 31.63
CA GLY A 10 4.93 -35.35 32.61
C GLY A 10 3.57 -35.72 32.01
N GLU A 11 3.05 -34.91 31.09
CA GLU A 11 1.66 -35.05 30.63
C GLU A 11 1.48 -36.14 29.57
N ALA A 12 2.39 -36.23 28.59
CA ALA A 12 2.30 -37.26 27.55
C ALA A 12 2.49 -38.68 28.12
N GLY A 13 3.32 -38.82 29.17
CA GLY A 13 3.51 -40.07 29.90
C GLY A 13 2.29 -40.45 30.73
N ALA A 14 1.69 -39.49 31.45
CA ALA A 14 0.49 -39.73 32.26
C ALA A 14 -0.75 -40.05 31.41
N LEU A 15 -0.93 -39.37 30.27
CA LEU A 15 -2.06 -39.58 29.37
C LEU A 15 -1.96 -40.93 28.64
N ALA A 16 -0.77 -41.32 28.20
CA ALA A 16 -0.52 -42.64 27.60
C ALA A 16 -0.73 -43.77 28.62
N ARG A 17 -0.31 -43.58 29.88
CA ARG A 17 -0.53 -44.55 30.96
C ARG A 17 -2.00 -44.71 31.34
N LEU A 18 -2.76 -43.62 31.35
CA LEU A 18 -4.21 -43.65 31.57
C LEU A 18 -4.97 -44.37 30.45
N GLN A 19 -4.48 -44.28 29.21
CA GLN A 19 -5.03 -45.02 28.07
C GLN A 19 -4.68 -46.52 28.15
N GLU A 20 -3.46 -46.87 28.59
CA GLU A 20 -3.03 -48.25 28.89
C GLU A 20 -3.90 -48.89 29.98
N ILE A 21 -4.05 -48.24 31.14
CA ILE A 21 -4.85 -48.75 32.27
C ILE A 21 -6.33 -48.92 31.88
N ARG A 22 -6.86 -48.05 31.02
CA ARG A 22 -8.23 -48.17 30.50
C ARG A 22 -8.39 -49.34 29.55
N SER A 23 -7.34 -49.68 28.79
CA SER A 23 -7.34 -50.84 27.88
C SER A 23 -7.15 -52.18 28.59
N GLU A 24 -6.36 -52.23 29.67
CA GLU A 24 -6.15 -53.44 30.47
C GLU A 24 -7.39 -53.82 31.30
N ASN A 25 -8.08 -52.83 31.88
CA ASN A 25 -9.32 -53.04 32.65
C ASN A 25 -10.54 -53.44 31.80
N LEU A 26 -10.49 -53.25 30.48
CA LEU A 26 -11.55 -53.67 29.56
C LEU A 26 -11.42 -55.13 29.11
N GLN A 27 -10.30 -55.80 29.39
CA GLN A 27 -10.04 -57.18 28.93
C GLN A 27 -10.12 -58.27 30.02
N SER A 28 -10.00 -57.94 31.32
CA SER A 28 -10.07 -58.95 32.39
C SER A 28 -11.43 -58.91 33.11
N GLY A 29 -12.37 -59.73 32.63
CA GLY A 29 -13.66 -59.95 33.28
C GLY A 29 -13.60 -60.86 34.51
N ASP A 30 -12.83 -60.48 35.54
CA ASP A 30 -12.86 -61.13 36.86
C ASP A 30 -12.77 -60.07 37.96
N ILE A 31 -13.83 -59.97 38.76
CA ILE A 31 -13.94 -59.05 39.90
C ILE A 31 -13.59 -59.85 41.15
N ASP A 32 -12.39 -59.66 41.71
CA ASP A 32 -12.10 -60.11 43.07
C ASP A 32 -11.20 -59.12 43.86
N ASN A 33 -11.75 -58.69 44.99
CA ASN A 33 -11.14 -58.18 46.24
C ASN A 33 -9.86 -57.30 46.32
N ASP A 34 -9.34 -56.67 45.25
CA ASP A 34 -8.20 -55.71 45.36
C ASP A 34 -8.58 -54.23 45.17
N GLN A 35 -9.86 -53.87 45.35
CA GLN A 35 -10.36 -52.50 45.10
C GLN A 35 -9.83 -51.41 46.05
N ASN A 36 -9.20 -51.77 47.17
CA ASN A 36 -8.67 -50.78 48.13
C ASN A 36 -7.24 -50.32 47.79
N LYS A 37 -6.42 -51.17 47.16
CA LYS A 37 -5.06 -50.79 46.75
C LYS A 37 -5.09 -49.88 45.52
N ASP A 38 -5.94 -50.18 44.54
CA ASP A 38 -6.12 -49.33 43.36
C ASP A 38 -6.69 -47.95 43.72
N ALA A 39 -7.59 -47.87 44.70
CA ALA A 39 -8.16 -46.61 45.15
C ALA A 39 -7.14 -45.71 45.88
N GLU A 40 -6.20 -46.28 46.64
CA GLU A 40 -5.12 -45.53 47.28
C GLU A 40 -4.06 -45.09 46.27
N THR A 41 -3.71 -45.94 45.29
CA THR A 41 -2.79 -45.58 44.20
C THR A 41 -3.38 -44.49 43.32
N LEU A 42 -4.64 -44.60 42.90
CA LEU A 42 -5.35 -43.54 42.17
C LEU A 42 -5.45 -42.24 42.98
N ARG A 43 -5.64 -42.30 44.30
CA ARG A 43 -5.63 -41.11 45.16
C ARG A 43 -4.25 -40.47 45.27
N ALA A 44 -3.19 -41.27 45.35
CA ALA A 44 -1.82 -40.78 45.35
C ALA A 44 -1.46 -40.11 44.02
N GLU A 45 -1.82 -40.72 42.89
CA GLU A 45 -1.63 -40.16 41.54
C GLU A 45 -2.46 -38.88 41.33
N LEU A 46 -3.73 -38.85 41.74
CA LEU A 46 -4.55 -37.64 41.73
C LEU A 46 -3.98 -36.53 42.62
N CYS A 47 -3.35 -36.89 43.74
CA CYS A 47 -2.68 -35.95 44.64
C CYS A 47 -1.40 -35.39 44.00
N GLU A 48 -0.63 -36.23 43.30
CA GLU A 48 0.53 -35.78 42.52
C GLU A 48 0.13 -34.89 41.35
N ILE A 49 -0.91 -35.23 40.60
CA ILE A 49 -1.45 -34.41 39.51
C ILE A 49 -1.98 -33.08 40.07
N LYS A 50 -2.72 -33.09 41.18
CA LYS A 50 -3.17 -31.85 41.85
C LYS A 50 -2.00 -31.02 42.36
N THR A 51 -0.96 -31.65 42.91
CA THR A 51 0.24 -30.96 43.39
C THR A 51 1.06 -30.38 42.23
N ALA A 52 1.12 -31.08 41.09
CA ALA A 52 1.73 -30.58 39.87
C ALA A 52 0.94 -29.40 39.30
N LEU A 53 -0.38 -29.52 39.18
CA LEU A 53 -1.27 -28.43 38.74
C LEU A 53 -1.25 -27.22 39.68
N CYS A 54 -1.12 -27.41 41.00
CA CYS A 54 -0.95 -26.31 41.96
C CYS A 54 0.42 -25.63 41.90
N LYS A 55 1.44 -26.27 41.30
CA LYS A 55 2.78 -25.68 41.08
C LYS A 55 2.92 -24.99 39.73
N VAL A 56 1.98 -25.24 38.82
CA VAL A 56 1.94 -24.60 37.51
C VAL A 56 1.23 -23.26 37.66
N ASN A 57 1.97 -22.17 37.48
CA ASN A 57 1.35 -20.86 37.37
C ASN A 57 0.66 -20.77 36.01
N LEU A 58 -0.66 -20.98 36.00
CA LEU A 58 -1.50 -20.93 34.80
C LEU A 58 -1.31 -19.63 34.00
N GLU A 59 -1.04 -18.51 34.68
CA GLU A 59 -0.76 -17.24 34.02
C GLU A 59 0.54 -17.26 33.21
N ASP A 60 1.58 -17.92 33.72
CA ASP A 60 2.88 -17.98 33.04
C ASP A 60 2.82 -18.90 31.83
N LEU A 61 2.10 -20.03 31.92
CA LEU A 61 1.84 -20.88 30.75
C LEU A 61 1.03 -20.14 29.67
N ILE A 62 0.00 -19.38 30.06
CA ILE A 62 -0.78 -18.58 29.10
C ILE A 62 0.09 -17.52 28.44
N LYS A 63 0.97 -16.86 29.20
CA LYS A 63 1.93 -15.87 28.65
C LYS A 63 2.90 -16.54 27.69
N GLU A 64 3.47 -17.68 28.05
CA GLU A 64 4.40 -18.43 27.19
C GLU A 64 3.73 -18.89 25.89
N ALA A 65 2.52 -19.44 25.97
CA ALA A 65 1.74 -19.87 24.80
C ALA A 65 1.42 -18.70 23.86
N ARG A 66 0.99 -17.55 24.40
CA ARG A 66 0.72 -16.33 23.60
C ARG A 66 1.99 -15.79 22.95
N LEU A 67 3.11 -15.83 23.66
CA LEU A 67 4.39 -15.39 23.12
C LEU A 67 4.90 -16.34 22.02
N ALA A 68 4.67 -17.65 22.18
CA ALA A 68 5.00 -18.64 21.18
C ALA A 68 4.16 -18.47 19.90
N ASP A 69 2.85 -18.25 20.02
CA ASP A 69 1.97 -17.99 18.88
C ASP A 69 2.38 -16.72 18.12
N ALA A 70 2.61 -15.61 18.83
CA ALA A 70 3.07 -14.36 18.22
C ALA A 70 4.43 -14.52 17.50
N LYS A 71 5.36 -15.29 18.08
CA LYS A 71 6.65 -15.61 17.43
C LYS A 71 6.46 -16.47 16.19
N ALA A 72 5.60 -17.48 16.23
CA ALA A 72 5.34 -18.35 15.08
C ALA A 72 4.76 -17.57 13.90
N LYS A 73 3.79 -16.69 14.16
CA LYS A 73 3.23 -15.77 13.16
C LYS A 73 4.30 -14.89 12.52
N LEU A 74 5.15 -14.27 13.35
CA LEU A 74 6.23 -13.41 12.88
C LEU A 74 7.25 -14.16 12.01
N GLU A 75 7.68 -15.35 12.47
CA GLU A 75 8.63 -16.19 11.73
C GLU A 75 8.05 -16.68 10.40
N ARG A 76 6.75 -16.98 10.35
CA ARG A 76 6.08 -17.29 9.08
C ARG A 76 6.12 -16.10 8.12
N LEU A 77 5.76 -14.90 8.57
CA LEU A 77 5.82 -13.70 7.71
C LEU A 77 7.24 -13.36 7.24
N ARG A 78 8.26 -13.68 8.05
CA ARG A 78 9.68 -13.52 7.68
C ARG A 78 10.16 -14.52 6.63
N THR A 79 9.56 -15.70 6.56
CA THR A 79 10.08 -16.82 5.76
C THR A 79 9.19 -17.23 4.59
N ILE A 80 7.94 -16.76 4.56
CA ILE A 80 7.02 -17.03 3.47
C ILE A 80 7.58 -16.52 2.13
N ASP A 81 7.39 -17.31 1.07
CA ASP A 81 7.54 -16.84 -0.30
C ASP A 81 6.14 -16.49 -0.81
N PRO A 82 5.70 -15.22 -0.72
CA PRO A 82 4.33 -14.88 -1.03
C PRO A 82 4.10 -15.00 -2.54
N PHE A 83 3.12 -15.82 -2.93
CA PHE A 83 2.60 -15.82 -4.29
C PHE A 83 1.75 -14.56 -4.50
N VAL A 84 2.22 -13.62 -5.32
CA VAL A 84 1.45 -12.41 -5.64
C VAL A 84 0.87 -12.55 -7.04
N LEU A 85 -0.46 -12.59 -7.08
CA LEU A 85 -1.24 -12.57 -8.31
C LEU A 85 -1.73 -11.14 -8.55
N ASP A 86 -1.03 -10.40 -9.41
CA ASP A 86 -1.33 -8.99 -9.64
C ASP A 86 -2.72 -8.81 -10.25
N ASN A 87 -3.52 -7.98 -9.61
CA ASN A 87 -4.87 -7.64 -10.03
C ASN A 87 -4.97 -6.18 -10.50
N SER A 88 -3.84 -5.49 -10.74
CA SER A 88 -3.82 -4.05 -11.07
C SER A 88 -4.56 -3.74 -12.36
N MET A 89 -4.64 -4.68 -13.31
CA MET A 89 -5.34 -4.48 -14.57
C MET A 89 -6.87 -4.60 -14.44
N ARG A 90 -7.37 -5.46 -13.55
CA ARG A 90 -8.81 -5.70 -13.35
C ARG A 90 -9.38 -4.89 -12.19
N GLU A 91 -8.71 -4.88 -11.04
CA GLU A 91 -9.22 -4.25 -9.81
C GLU A 91 -9.38 -2.74 -9.95
N THR A 92 -8.43 -2.11 -10.63
CA THR A 92 -8.48 -0.67 -10.88
C THR A 92 -9.62 -0.27 -11.83
N THR A 93 -10.14 -1.22 -12.63
CA THR A 93 -11.29 -0.98 -13.52
C THR A 93 -12.58 -0.73 -12.73
N VAL A 94 -12.70 -1.29 -11.52
CA VAL A 94 -13.87 -1.01 -10.66
C VAL A 94 -13.67 0.23 -9.78
N ALA A 95 -12.42 0.69 -9.62
CA ALA A 95 -12.05 1.92 -8.93
C ALA A 95 -12.14 3.18 -9.81
N GLN A 96 -12.19 2.98 -11.13
CA GLN A 96 -11.97 4.05 -12.10
C GLN A 96 -12.99 5.18 -11.99
N VAL A 97 -12.49 6.43 -11.91
CA VAL A 97 -13.33 7.63 -12.03
C VAL A 97 -13.64 7.91 -13.51
N LYS A 98 -12.77 7.45 -14.41
CA LYS A 98 -12.91 7.49 -15.87
C LYS A 98 -12.58 6.13 -16.47
N GLY A 99 -13.31 5.73 -17.51
CA GLY A 99 -13.08 4.46 -18.21
C GLY A 99 -11.65 4.34 -18.74
N HIS A 100 -10.95 3.23 -18.46
CA HIS A 100 -9.63 2.95 -19.05
C HIS A 100 -9.73 2.58 -20.53
N SER A 101 -8.91 3.22 -21.36
CA SER A 101 -8.64 2.82 -22.74
C SER A 101 -7.65 1.66 -22.81
N LEU A 102 -7.45 1.11 -24.02
CA LEU A 102 -6.38 0.12 -24.26
C LEU A 102 -5.00 0.69 -23.89
N GLN A 103 -4.73 1.95 -24.18
CA GLN A 103 -3.44 2.57 -23.88
C GLN A 103 -3.21 2.65 -22.36
N ASP A 104 -4.24 2.99 -21.58
CA ASP A 104 -4.13 3.08 -20.12
C ASP A 104 -3.80 1.70 -19.53
N LYS A 105 -4.46 0.65 -20.03
CA LYS A 105 -4.19 -0.75 -19.67
C LYS A 105 -2.74 -1.14 -20.01
N LEU A 106 -2.22 -0.75 -21.17
CA LEU A 106 -0.84 -1.02 -21.56
C LEU A 106 0.18 -0.26 -20.69
N GLU A 107 -0.11 0.99 -20.30
CA GLU A 107 0.74 1.74 -19.37
C GLU A 107 0.71 1.13 -17.95
N ILE A 108 -0.45 0.70 -17.43
CA ILE A 108 -0.53 -0.05 -16.17
C ILE A 108 0.35 -1.30 -16.24
N LEU A 109 0.23 -2.11 -17.29
CA LEU A 109 1.03 -3.33 -17.47
C LEU A 109 2.54 -3.05 -17.51
N LYS A 110 2.94 -1.96 -18.17
CA LYS A 110 4.33 -1.51 -18.22
C LYS A 110 4.85 -1.17 -16.83
N HIS A 111 4.06 -0.51 -15.98
CA HIS A 111 4.43 -0.26 -14.58
C HIS A 111 4.51 -1.56 -13.78
N VAL A 112 3.53 -2.46 -13.89
CA VAL A 112 3.53 -3.78 -13.22
C VAL A 112 4.81 -4.56 -13.53
N ARG A 113 5.22 -4.63 -14.80
CA ARG A 113 6.41 -5.37 -15.23
C ARG A 113 7.72 -4.89 -14.62
N LYS A 114 7.85 -3.59 -14.34
CA LYS A 114 9.06 -3.04 -13.71
C LYS A 114 9.25 -3.54 -12.28
N THR A 115 8.18 -3.97 -11.61
CA THR A 115 8.17 -4.36 -10.19
C THR A 115 8.71 -5.77 -9.92
N GLY A 116 8.78 -6.62 -10.95
CA GLY A 116 9.08 -8.05 -10.79
C GLY A 116 7.86 -8.93 -10.49
N LEU A 117 6.65 -8.36 -10.46
CA LEU A 117 5.40 -9.14 -10.45
C LEU A 117 5.21 -9.84 -11.79
N GLU A 118 5.04 -11.17 -11.76
CA GLU A 118 5.03 -11.98 -12.98
C GLU A 118 3.66 -12.58 -13.31
N HIS A 119 2.83 -12.85 -12.30
CA HIS A 119 1.51 -13.46 -12.45
C HIS A 119 0.47 -12.35 -12.51
N ILE A 120 -0.22 -12.20 -13.63
CA ILE A 120 -1.06 -11.02 -13.91
C ILE A 120 -2.47 -11.45 -14.30
N ILE A 121 -3.47 -10.92 -13.61
CA ILE A 121 -4.88 -11.05 -13.95
C ILE A 121 -5.20 -10.01 -15.03
N VAL A 122 -5.53 -10.48 -16.24
CA VAL A 122 -5.74 -9.59 -17.39
C VAL A 122 -7.19 -9.17 -17.59
N GLY A 123 -8.13 -9.78 -16.86
CA GLY A 123 -9.54 -9.35 -16.88
C GLY A 123 -10.53 -10.37 -16.33
N ALA A 124 -11.79 -9.94 -16.31
CA ALA A 124 -12.98 -10.77 -16.05
C ALA A 124 -13.97 -10.55 -17.20
N LEU A 125 -13.90 -11.43 -18.20
CA LEU A 125 -14.62 -11.25 -19.46
C LEU A 125 -15.95 -11.99 -19.45
N GLY A 126 -16.97 -11.36 -20.03
CA GLY A 126 -18.28 -11.96 -20.23
C GLY A 126 -18.67 -11.95 -21.70
N ARG A 127 -19.98 -12.03 -21.96
CA ARG A 127 -20.53 -12.01 -23.32
C ARG A 127 -20.41 -10.65 -24.02
N LEU A 128 -20.28 -9.57 -23.27
CA LEU A 128 -20.18 -8.21 -23.80
C LEU A 128 -18.71 -7.87 -24.06
N LYS A 129 -18.41 -7.44 -25.30
CA LYS A 129 -17.06 -6.99 -25.66
C LYS A 129 -16.71 -5.70 -24.91
N ARG A 130 -15.60 -5.72 -24.17
CA ARG A 130 -15.01 -4.62 -23.39
C ARG A 130 -13.60 -4.33 -23.88
N VAL A 131 -12.98 -3.26 -23.37
CA VAL A 131 -11.56 -2.92 -23.63
C VAL A 131 -10.64 -4.09 -23.26
N ASP A 132 -10.98 -4.86 -22.23
CA ASP A 132 -10.23 -6.07 -21.86
C ASP A 132 -10.19 -7.11 -23.01
N ASN A 133 -11.22 -7.19 -23.89
CA ASN A 133 -11.16 -8.03 -25.08
C ASN A 133 -10.17 -7.51 -26.11
N GLU A 134 -10.15 -6.19 -26.35
CA GLU A 134 -9.19 -5.55 -27.27
C GLU A 134 -7.75 -5.71 -26.77
N LEU A 135 -7.55 -5.71 -25.45
CA LEU A 135 -6.25 -6.00 -24.84
C LEU A 135 -5.78 -7.43 -25.13
N LEU A 136 -6.68 -8.42 -25.06
CA LEU A 136 -6.33 -9.80 -25.41
C LEU A 136 -6.02 -9.94 -26.90
N GLU A 137 -6.82 -9.32 -27.77
CA GLU A 137 -6.58 -9.25 -29.22
C GLU A 137 -5.20 -8.62 -29.50
N TYR A 138 -4.87 -7.51 -28.83
CA TYR A 138 -3.56 -6.87 -28.90
C TYR A 138 -2.42 -7.82 -28.50
N PHE A 139 -2.55 -8.55 -27.40
CA PHE A 139 -1.53 -9.52 -26.99
C PHE A 139 -1.34 -10.63 -28.02
N GLN A 140 -2.40 -11.08 -28.69
CA GLN A 140 -2.30 -12.05 -29.78
C GLN A 140 -1.54 -11.49 -30.96
N ASP A 141 -1.90 -10.28 -31.40
CA ASP A 141 -1.27 -9.60 -32.53
C ASP A 141 0.21 -9.32 -32.28
N GLN A 142 0.59 -9.01 -31.04
CA GLN A 142 2.00 -8.79 -30.64
C GLN A 142 2.77 -10.09 -30.31
N ASN A 143 2.12 -11.25 -30.37
CA ASN A 143 2.69 -12.54 -29.94
C ASN A 143 3.30 -12.47 -28.52
N GLU A 144 2.60 -11.79 -27.62
CA GLU A 144 3.00 -11.62 -26.23
C GLU A 144 3.06 -12.96 -25.50
N ASP A 145 4.05 -13.15 -24.62
CA ASP A 145 4.07 -14.31 -23.72
C ASP A 145 2.95 -14.20 -22.68
N ARG A 146 1.97 -15.10 -22.80
CA ARG A 146 0.78 -15.20 -21.93
C ARG A 146 0.90 -16.30 -20.88
N SER A 147 2.06 -16.96 -20.76
CA SER A 147 2.25 -18.14 -19.90
C SER A 147 1.95 -17.90 -18.42
N LYS A 148 2.00 -16.64 -17.96
CA LYS A 148 1.70 -16.19 -16.59
C LYS A 148 0.48 -15.26 -16.50
N PHE A 149 -0.34 -15.19 -17.55
CA PHE A 149 -1.59 -14.43 -17.52
C PHE A 149 -2.76 -15.30 -17.03
N TYR A 150 -3.67 -14.68 -16.30
CA TYR A 150 -4.84 -15.29 -15.70
C TYR A 150 -6.11 -14.56 -16.12
N LEU A 151 -7.17 -15.32 -16.41
CA LEU A 151 -8.51 -14.79 -16.67
C LEU A 151 -9.51 -15.27 -15.62
N PHE A 152 -10.35 -14.37 -15.14
CA PHE A 152 -11.51 -14.74 -14.34
C PHE A 152 -12.60 -15.39 -15.20
N THR A 153 -13.23 -16.43 -14.66
CA THR A 153 -14.37 -17.10 -15.26
C THR A 153 -15.36 -17.53 -14.19
N GLU A 154 -16.65 -17.49 -14.48
CA GLU A 154 -17.66 -18.13 -13.64
C GLU A 154 -17.53 -19.67 -13.74
N LEU A 155 -18.01 -20.40 -12.73
CA LEU A 155 -18.15 -21.87 -12.81
C LEU A 155 -19.23 -22.28 -13.83
N PHE A 156 -20.35 -21.55 -13.85
CA PHE A 156 -21.52 -21.80 -14.68
C PHE A 156 -22.22 -20.48 -15.02
N GLU A 157 -23.03 -20.46 -16.09
CA GLU A 157 -23.67 -19.22 -16.56
C GLU A 157 -25.06 -18.99 -15.95
N LYS A 158 -25.79 -20.07 -15.64
CA LYS A 158 -27.17 -20.01 -15.14
C LYS A 158 -27.47 -21.19 -14.22
N VAL A 159 -28.40 -20.98 -13.30
CA VAL A 159 -29.08 -22.05 -12.57
C VAL A 159 -30.27 -22.51 -13.41
N ASP A 160 -30.43 -23.82 -13.55
CA ASP A 160 -31.59 -24.43 -14.21
C ASP A 160 -32.85 -24.20 -13.35
N PRO A 161 -33.93 -23.61 -13.89
CA PRO A 161 -35.08 -23.19 -13.09
C PRO A 161 -35.91 -24.37 -12.54
N ASP A 162 -35.87 -25.53 -13.19
CA ASP A 162 -36.68 -26.69 -12.83
C ASP A 162 -35.97 -27.54 -11.76
N THR A 163 -34.67 -27.76 -11.94
CA THR A 163 -33.85 -28.57 -11.03
C THR A 163 -33.20 -27.75 -9.92
N ARG A 164 -33.11 -26.43 -10.09
CA ARG A 164 -32.35 -25.52 -9.21
C ARG A 164 -30.88 -25.92 -9.04
N LEU A 165 -30.30 -26.55 -10.04
CA LEU A 165 -28.88 -26.91 -10.09
C LEU A 165 -28.13 -25.99 -11.07
N PRO A 166 -26.83 -25.72 -10.83
CA PRO A 166 -25.96 -25.12 -11.83
C PRO A 166 -26.02 -25.84 -13.16
N ASN A 167 -26.18 -25.10 -14.26
CA ASN A 167 -26.14 -25.73 -15.57
C ASN A 167 -24.71 -26.11 -15.98
N ALA A 168 -24.59 -27.11 -16.83
CA ALA A 168 -23.29 -27.56 -17.36
C ALA A 168 -22.76 -26.67 -18.49
N THR A 169 -23.48 -25.62 -18.91
CA THR A 169 -23.10 -24.75 -20.03
C THR A 169 -21.73 -24.11 -19.80
N LEU A 170 -20.85 -24.20 -20.80
CA LEU A 170 -19.52 -23.61 -20.73
C LEU A 170 -19.61 -22.07 -20.62
N PRO A 171 -18.95 -21.44 -19.64
CA PRO A 171 -18.86 -20.00 -19.50
C PRO A 171 -18.20 -19.32 -20.70
N ALA A 172 -18.68 -18.13 -21.08
CA ALA A 172 -18.15 -17.38 -22.22
C ALA A 172 -16.65 -17.02 -22.04
N SER A 173 -16.24 -16.69 -20.82
CA SER A 173 -14.85 -16.43 -20.41
C SER A 173 -13.90 -17.58 -20.74
N LEU A 174 -14.30 -18.83 -20.54
CA LEU A 174 -13.45 -20.00 -20.87
C LEU A 174 -13.25 -20.16 -22.38
N GLN A 175 -14.29 -19.88 -23.16
CA GLN A 175 -14.19 -19.85 -24.61
C GLN A 175 -13.25 -18.73 -25.07
N ILE A 176 -13.38 -17.54 -24.49
CA ILE A 176 -12.47 -16.41 -24.78
C ILE A 176 -11.03 -16.73 -24.37
N ALA A 177 -10.80 -17.35 -23.20
CA ALA A 177 -9.45 -17.76 -22.78
C ALA A 177 -8.81 -18.71 -23.80
N LYS A 178 -9.58 -19.67 -24.32
CA LYS A 178 -9.14 -20.57 -25.39
C LYS A 178 -8.80 -19.81 -26.66
N ASP A 179 -9.71 -18.97 -27.13
CA ASP A 179 -9.57 -18.24 -28.39
C ASP A 179 -8.42 -17.24 -28.35
N CYS A 180 -8.17 -16.65 -27.17
CA CYS A 180 -7.10 -15.69 -26.92
C CYS A 180 -5.77 -16.32 -26.49
N GLY A 181 -5.73 -17.64 -26.28
CA GLY A 181 -4.53 -18.36 -25.84
C GLY A 181 -4.05 -17.94 -24.43
N ILE A 182 -4.99 -17.74 -23.49
CA ILE A 182 -4.71 -17.51 -22.07
C ILE A 182 -4.75 -18.86 -21.34
N PRO A 183 -3.62 -19.36 -20.80
CA PRO A 183 -3.54 -20.74 -20.32
C PRO A 183 -4.03 -20.93 -18.87
N ASN A 184 -4.08 -19.86 -18.07
CA ASN A 184 -4.41 -19.95 -16.64
C ASN A 184 -5.72 -19.23 -16.33
N VAL A 185 -6.47 -19.74 -15.34
CA VAL A 185 -7.78 -19.19 -15.01
C VAL A 185 -8.06 -19.21 -13.51
N ILE A 186 -8.93 -18.30 -13.09
CA ILE A 186 -9.51 -18.24 -11.76
C ILE A 186 -11.00 -18.47 -11.92
N VAL A 187 -11.50 -19.61 -11.41
CA VAL A 187 -12.89 -20.02 -11.51
C VAL A 187 -13.65 -19.53 -10.29
N GLU A 188 -14.61 -18.64 -10.47
CA GLU A 188 -15.45 -18.12 -9.40
C GLU A 188 -16.54 -19.12 -9.02
N ILE A 189 -16.68 -19.31 -7.70
CA ILE A 189 -17.73 -20.11 -7.10
C ILE A 189 -18.43 -19.30 -6.01
N ASP A 190 -19.76 -19.21 -6.14
CA ASP A 190 -20.64 -18.68 -5.11
C ASP A 190 -21.33 -19.85 -4.40
N LEU A 191 -20.86 -20.15 -3.19
CA LEU A 191 -21.41 -21.23 -2.35
C LEU A 191 -22.60 -20.78 -1.49
N SER A 192 -23.03 -19.54 -1.64
CA SER A 192 -24.20 -18.92 -1.00
C SER A 192 -25.26 -18.50 -2.02
N HIS A 193 -25.09 -18.85 -3.30
CA HIS A 193 -26.01 -18.48 -4.37
C HIS A 193 -27.47 -18.87 -4.03
N PRO A 194 -28.41 -17.91 -4.01
CA PRO A 194 -29.75 -18.12 -3.46
C PRO A 194 -30.62 -19.05 -4.32
N ASP A 195 -30.38 -19.07 -5.63
CA ASP A 195 -31.20 -19.86 -6.55
C ASP A 195 -30.87 -21.35 -6.55
N ILE A 196 -29.69 -21.75 -6.06
CA ILE A 196 -29.26 -23.15 -6.01
C ILE A 196 -29.96 -23.90 -4.87
N ASP A 197 -30.51 -25.08 -5.15
CA ASP A 197 -30.85 -26.04 -4.11
C ASP A 197 -29.59 -26.77 -3.64
N TRP A 198 -28.99 -26.28 -2.55
CA TRP A 198 -27.75 -26.83 -2.01
C TRP A 198 -27.87 -28.25 -1.44
N ASN A 199 -29.08 -28.71 -1.08
CA ASN A 199 -29.27 -30.10 -0.66
C ASN A 199 -29.19 -31.06 -1.84
N ALA A 200 -29.69 -30.63 -3.01
CA ALA A 200 -29.59 -31.37 -4.26
C ALA A 200 -28.20 -31.22 -4.91
N ALA A 201 -27.57 -30.05 -4.80
CA ALA A 201 -26.25 -29.79 -5.39
C ALA A 201 -25.11 -30.47 -4.63
N LEU A 202 -25.22 -30.51 -3.29
CA LEU A 202 -24.24 -31.11 -2.38
C LEU A 202 -24.92 -32.11 -1.42
N PRO A 203 -25.52 -33.21 -1.92
CA PRO A 203 -26.11 -34.26 -1.07
C PRO A 203 -25.06 -34.90 -0.16
N ARG A 204 -25.47 -35.41 1.00
CA ARG A 204 -24.56 -36.06 1.96
C ARG A 204 -24.34 -37.55 1.68
N GLU A 205 -25.29 -38.20 1.02
CA GLU A 205 -25.36 -39.66 0.91
C GLU A 205 -24.97 -40.21 -0.47
N SER A 206 -24.64 -39.33 -1.42
CA SER A 206 -24.30 -39.70 -2.80
C SER A 206 -23.27 -38.74 -3.40
N ASP A 207 -22.73 -39.11 -4.56
CA ASP A 207 -21.82 -38.25 -5.33
C ASP A 207 -22.50 -36.93 -5.70
N PRO A 208 -21.95 -35.78 -5.27
CA PRO A 208 -22.58 -34.49 -5.54
C PRO A 208 -22.51 -34.07 -7.02
N PRO A 209 -23.61 -33.66 -7.65
CA PRO A 209 -23.56 -33.12 -9.02
C PRO A 209 -22.71 -31.84 -9.10
N TYR A 210 -22.60 -31.07 -8.02
CA TYR A 210 -21.70 -29.92 -7.98
C TYR A 210 -20.23 -30.33 -8.08
N PHE A 211 -19.82 -31.45 -7.47
CA PHE A 211 -18.44 -31.95 -7.58
C PHE A 211 -18.12 -32.47 -8.99
N ALA A 212 -19.09 -33.12 -9.64
CA ALA A 212 -18.96 -33.49 -11.05
C ALA A 212 -18.72 -32.26 -11.94
N LEU A 213 -19.48 -31.18 -11.71
CA LEU A 213 -19.28 -29.92 -12.44
C LEU A 213 -17.88 -29.31 -12.20
N LEU A 214 -17.38 -29.33 -10.96
CA LEU A 214 -16.02 -28.86 -10.64
C LEU A 214 -14.95 -29.69 -11.39
N ALA A 215 -15.06 -31.02 -11.36
CA ALA A 215 -14.15 -31.92 -12.06
C ALA A 215 -14.19 -31.70 -13.59
N ASP A 216 -15.39 -31.62 -14.16
CA ASP A 216 -15.60 -31.39 -15.60
C ASP A 216 -14.94 -30.09 -16.05
N ARG A 217 -14.97 -29.04 -15.22
CA ARG A 217 -14.35 -27.75 -15.52
C ARG A 217 -12.82 -27.83 -15.49
N VAL A 218 -12.24 -28.47 -14.49
CA VAL A 218 -10.79 -28.72 -14.43
C VAL A 218 -10.32 -29.53 -15.65
N ALA A 219 -11.03 -30.62 -15.97
CA ALA A 219 -10.73 -31.46 -17.12
C ALA A 219 -10.83 -30.68 -18.44
N TRP A 220 -11.89 -29.87 -18.60
CA TRP A 220 -12.06 -29.05 -19.80
C TRP A 220 -10.93 -28.04 -19.95
N ILE A 221 -10.58 -27.31 -18.88
CA ILE A 221 -9.51 -26.31 -18.89
C ILE A 221 -8.19 -26.95 -19.35
N ARG A 222 -7.82 -28.10 -18.78
CA ARG A 222 -6.57 -28.76 -19.13
C ARG A 222 -6.54 -29.32 -20.54
N ALA A 223 -7.67 -29.81 -21.03
CA ALA A 223 -7.79 -30.34 -22.38
C ALA A 223 -7.76 -29.25 -23.47
N HIS A 224 -8.19 -28.02 -23.16
CA HIS A 224 -8.43 -26.98 -24.18
C HIS A 224 -7.58 -25.72 -24.04
N LEU A 225 -7.10 -25.38 -22.84
CA LEU A 225 -6.23 -24.22 -22.62
C LEU A 225 -4.76 -24.64 -22.56
N CYS A 226 -4.40 -25.48 -21.59
CA CYS A 226 -3.05 -26.00 -21.39
C CYS A 226 -3.09 -27.22 -20.46
N ALA A 227 -2.36 -28.29 -20.77
CA ALA A 227 -2.31 -29.49 -19.92
C ALA A 227 -1.85 -29.16 -18.48
N ASP A 228 -0.89 -28.24 -18.37
CA ASP A 228 -0.32 -27.76 -17.10
C ASP A 228 -0.94 -26.41 -16.68
N ALA A 229 -2.19 -26.14 -17.08
CA ALA A 229 -2.91 -24.92 -16.73
C ALA A 229 -2.90 -24.71 -15.21
N ARG A 230 -2.55 -23.49 -14.78
CA ARG A 230 -2.67 -23.09 -13.37
C ARG A 230 -4.10 -22.64 -13.11
N ILE A 231 -4.80 -23.42 -12.29
CA ILE A 231 -6.23 -23.23 -12.01
C ILE A 231 -6.39 -22.83 -10.55
N PHE A 232 -7.02 -21.69 -10.31
CA PHE A 232 -7.51 -21.31 -8.99
C PHE A 232 -9.02 -21.42 -8.93
N PHE A 233 -9.57 -21.75 -7.76
CA PHE A 233 -11.00 -21.58 -7.47
C PHE A 233 -11.17 -20.45 -6.45
N ASN A 234 -11.92 -19.41 -6.82
CA ASN A 234 -12.21 -18.27 -5.95
C ASN A 234 -13.53 -18.50 -5.20
N PHE A 235 -13.46 -18.58 -3.86
CA PHE A 235 -14.65 -18.53 -3.01
C PHE A 235 -15.13 -17.07 -2.92
N ARG A 236 -16.16 -16.73 -3.70
CA ARG A 236 -16.81 -15.42 -3.63
C ARG A 236 -17.50 -15.26 -2.27
N ASP A 237 -17.50 -14.03 -1.74
CA ASP A 237 -18.10 -13.70 -0.44
C ASP A 237 -17.66 -14.69 0.66
N TRP A 238 -16.39 -15.05 0.68
CA TRP A 238 -15.88 -16.20 1.41
C TRP A 238 -16.25 -16.18 2.89
N LEU A 239 -16.04 -15.04 3.57
CA LEU A 239 -16.34 -14.94 5.00
C LEU A 239 -17.85 -15.00 5.27
N VAL A 240 -18.68 -14.41 4.42
CA VAL A 240 -20.14 -14.50 4.55
C VAL A 240 -20.58 -15.96 4.41
N THR A 241 -20.05 -16.65 3.41
CA THR A 241 -20.28 -18.08 3.19
C THR A 241 -19.77 -18.90 4.37
N TRP A 242 -18.59 -18.60 4.91
CA TRP A 242 -18.02 -19.31 6.06
C TRP A 242 -18.89 -19.21 7.31
N HIS A 243 -19.40 -18.01 7.62
CA HIS A 243 -20.22 -17.81 8.81
C HIS A 243 -21.59 -18.50 8.69
N ASN A 244 -22.18 -18.51 7.50
CA ASN A 244 -23.51 -19.06 7.28
C ASN A 244 -23.49 -20.56 6.97
N HIS A 245 -22.51 -21.02 6.20
CA HIS A 245 -22.46 -22.32 5.55
C HIS A 245 -21.03 -22.91 5.49
N PRO A 246 -20.30 -23.01 6.63
CA PRO A 246 -18.87 -23.40 6.64
C PRO A 246 -18.65 -24.78 6.02
N THR A 247 -19.56 -25.72 6.29
CA THR A 247 -19.50 -27.09 5.75
C THR A 247 -19.50 -27.15 4.22
N ARG A 248 -20.01 -26.14 3.50
CA ARG A 248 -19.94 -26.11 2.02
C ARG A 248 -18.52 -25.81 1.55
N VAL A 249 -17.88 -24.82 2.18
CA VAL A 249 -16.48 -24.44 1.90
C VAL A 249 -15.56 -25.62 2.21
N GLU A 250 -15.70 -26.22 3.39
CA GLU A 250 -14.89 -27.38 3.80
C GLU A 250 -15.03 -28.55 2.82
N ARG A 251 -16.27 -28.87 2.41
CA ARG A 251 -16.51 -29.98 1.48
C ARG A 251 -15.90 -29.75 0.11
N VAL A 252 -15.97 -28.53 -0.43
CA VAL A 252 -15.32 -28.19 -1.71
C VAL A 252 -13.81 -28.21 -1.56
N ALA A 253 -13.27 -27.70 -0.45
CA ALA A 253 -11.85 -27.75 -0.16
C ALA A 253 -11.33 -29.19 -0.08
N SER A 254 -12.01 -30.05 0.70
CA SER A 254 -11.68 -31.46 0.82
C SER A 254 -11.82 -32.20 -0.51
N PHE A 255 -12.80 -31.87 -1.34
CA PHE A 255 -12.95 -32.48 -2.67
C PHE A 255 -11.69 -32.27 -3.52
N PHE A 256 -11.18 -31.04 -3.62
CA PHE A 256 -9.96 -30.77 -4.37
C PHE A 256 -8.71 -31.30 -3.68
N ALA A 257 -8.64 -31.26 -2.35
CA ALA A 257 -7.50 -31.80 -1.60
C ALA A 257 -7.36 -33.33 -1.75
N ASN A 258 -8.48 -34.05 -1.89
CA ASN A 258 -8.53 -35.49 -2.14
C ASN A 258 -8.19 -35.89 -3.59
N ALA A 259 -8.09 -34.93 -4.52
CA ALA A 259 -7.71 -35.23 -5.89
C ALA A 259 -6.29 -35.79 -5.95
N ALA A 260 -6.03 -36.66 -6.94
CA ALA A 260 -4.69 -37.16 -7.21
C ALA A 260 -3.73 -35.98 -7.46
N PRO A 261 -2.44 -36.06 -7.08
CA PRO A 261 -1.51 -34.93 -7.19
C PRO A 261 -1.48 -34.28 -8.58
N GLU A 262 -1.54 -35.08 -9.64
CA GLU A 262 -1.59 -34.63 -11.03
C GLU A 262 -2.92 -33.97 -11.42
N GLU A 263 -4.00 -34.22 -10.67
CA GLU A 263 -5.34 -33.66 -10.87
C GLU A 263 -5.58 -32.39 -10.04
N ARG A 264 -4.73 -32.10 -9.06
CA ARG A 264 -4.90 -30.96 -8.15
C ARG A 264 -4.83 -29.63 -8.89
N ILE A 265 -5.73 -28.74 -8.51
CA ILE A 265 -5.68 -27.33 -8.90
C ILE A 265 -4.46 -26.66 -8.26
N MET A 266 -4.14 -25.43 -8.68
CA MET A 266 -3.03 -24.67 -8.08
C MET A 266 -3.35 -24.20 -6.66
N GLY A 267 -4.62 -23.93 -6.36
CA GLY A 267 -5.04 -23.52 -5.04
C GLY A 267 -6.39 -22.81 -5.02
N PHE A 268 -6.65 -22.15 -3.90
CA PHE A 268 -7.85 -21.35 -3.67
C PHE A 268 -7.52 -19.86 -3.68
N CYS A 269 -8.42 -19.08 -4.27
CA CYS A 269 -8.56 -17.67 -3.96
C CYS A 269 -9.73 -17.51 -2.97
N VAL A 270 -9.64 -16.53 -2.07
CA VAL A 270 -10.72 -16.15 -1.18
C VAL A 270 -10.87 -14.63 -1.18
N GLU A 271 -12.10 -14.18 -1.03
CA GLU A 271 -12.48 -12.77 -1.15
C GLU A 271 -13.33 -12.32 0.04
N ASP A 272 -12.97 -11.20 0.67
CA ASP A 272 -13.88 -10.39 1.49
C ASP A 272 -14.21 -9.07 0.77
N PRO A 273 -15.31 -9.03 0.00
CA PRO A 273 -15.71 -7.81 -0.70
C PRO A 273 -16.27 -6.74 0.23
N SER A 274 -16.62 -7.10 1.48
CA SER A 274 -17.22 -6.16 2.43
C SER A 274 -16.20 -5.32 3.18
N GLY A 275 -15.01 -5.88 3.43
CA GLY A 275 -14.00 -5.30 4.31
C GLY A 275 -14.47 -5.07 5.75
N ALA A 276 -15.55 -5.73 6.17
CA ALA A 276 -16.26 -5.46 7.43
C ALA A 276 -15.73 -6.27 8.61
N PHE A 277 -14.97 -7.33 8.34
CA PHE A 277 -14.49 -8.25 9.37
C PHE A 277 -13.19 -7.77 10.01
N LEU A 278 -13.04 -8.06 11.31
CA LEU A 278 -11.82 -7.79 12.06
C LEU A 278 -10.74 -8.84 11.74
N PRO A 279 -9.44 -8.51 11.81
CA PRO A 279 -8.35 -9.42 11.44
C PRO A 279 -8.43 -10.82 12.06
N PHE A 280 -8.78 -10.93 13.35
CA PHE A 280 -8.87 -12.22 14.03
C PHE A 280 -10.06 -13.09 13.56
N GLN A 281 -11.07 -12.51 12.89
CA GLN A 281 -12.21 -13.27 12.37
C GLN A 281 -11.86 -14.09 11.12
N TYR A 282 -10.73 -13.79 10.47
CA TYR A 282 -10.22 -14.57 9.35
C TYR A 282 -9.50 -15.84 9.80
N ALA A 283 -9.15 -15.95 11.10
CA ALA A 283 -8.22 -16.94 11.60
C ALA A 283 -8.72 -18.39 11.45
N ASP A 284 -9.91 -18.69 11.99
CA ASP A 284 -10.53 -20.00 11.85
C ASP A 284 -10.76 -20.39 10.38
N PRO A 285 -11.38 -19.54 9.52
CA PRO A 285 -11.56 -19.86 8.11
C PRO A 285 -10.27 -20.24 7.37
N VAL A 286 -9.18 -19.46 7.52
CA VAL A 286 -7.93 -19.72 6.79
C VAL A 286 -7.21 -20.95 7.31
N GLN A 287 -7.20 -21.15 8.63
CA GLN A 287 -6.57 -22.32 9.25
C GLN A 287 -7.28 -23.60 8.85
N ARG A 288 -8.62 -23.60 8.85
CA ARG A 288 -9.41 -24.77 8.43
C ARG A 288 -9.19 -25.13 6.96
N LEU A 289 -9.11 -24.11 6.09
CA LEU A 289 -8.80 -24.35 4.69
C LEU A 289 -7.39 -24.95 4.52
N ARG A 290 -6.40 -24.41 5.25
CA ARG A 290 -5.02 -24.93 5.25
C ARG A 290 -4.94 -26.35 5.80
N GLU A 291 -5.60 -26.63 6.92
CA GLU A 291 -5.70 -27.95 7.54
C GLU A 291 -6.32 -28.97 6.59
N ALA A 292 -7.41 -28.60 5.90
CA ALA A 292 -8.07 -29.48 4.94
C ALA A 292 -7.13 -29.87 3.77
N MET A 293 -6.28 -28.94 3.33
CA MET A 293 -5.27 -29.22 2.30
C MET A 293 -4.13 -30.08 2.85
N ASP A 294 -3.61 -29.76 4.04
CA ASP A 294 -2.46 -30.45 4.64
C ASP A 294 -2.78 -31.89 5.06
N GLN A 295 -4.01 -32.15 5.52
CA GLN A 295 -4.47 -33.50 5.86
C GLN A 295 -4.48 -34.47 4.65
N HIS A 296 -4.39 -33.93 3.44
CA HIS A 296 -4.36 -34.71 2.20
C HIS A 296 -3.02 -34.52 1.47
N ASP A 297 -1.94 -34.18 2.18
CA ASP A 297 -0.59 -34.01 1.60
C ASP A 297 -0.54 -32.97 0.47
N TRP A 298 -1.35 -31.90 0.53
CA TRP A 298 -1.35 -30.81 -0.46
C TRP A 298 -0.65 -29.55 0.07
N ALA A 299 0.56 -29.74 0.61
CA ALA A 299 1.34 -28.70 1.27
C ALA A 299 1.81 -27.57 0.32
N ASP A 300 1.95 -27.86 -0.97
CA ASP A 300 2.34 -26.93 -2.03
C ASP A 300 1.16 -26.18 -2.67
N GLY A 301 -0.08 -26.51 -2.29
CA GLY A 301 -1.27 -25.80 -2.73
C GLY A 301 -1.35 -24.39 -2.15
N HIS A 302 -1.81 -23.45 -2.97
CA HIS A 302 -1.89 -22.05 -2.59
C HIS A 302 -3.23 -21.66 -1.96
N ILE A 303 -3.19 -20.70 -1.03
CA ILE A 303 -4.36 -19.94 -0.57
C ILE A 303 -4.01 -18.47 -0.76
N LEU A 304 -4.72 -17.81 -1.69
CA LEU A 304 -4.55 -16.41 -2.02
C LEU A 304 -5.72 -15.59 -1.49
N VAL A 305 -5.44 -14.49 -0.81
CA VAL A 305 -6.48 -13.66 -0.20
C VAL A 305 -6.66 -12.32 -0.94
N HIS A 306 -7.89 -11.83 -1.00
CA HIS A 306 -8.25 -10.47 -1.41
C HIS A 306 -9.22 -9.89 -0.38
N ILE A 307 -8.88 -8.72 0.18
CA ILE A 307 -9.60 -8.13 1.30
C ILE A 307 -9.83 -6.65 1.01
N HIS A 308 -11.08 -6.21 1.04
CA HIS A 308 -11.45 -4.81 0.82
C HIS A 308 -11.22 -3.94 2.06
N LYS A 309 -11.00 -2.64 1.84
CA LYS A 309 -10.51 -1.67 2.83
C LYS A 309 -11.60 -0.92 3.59
N ASN A 310 -12.88 -1.26 3.41
CA ASN A 310 -14.04 -0.49 3.90
C ASN A 310 -13.87 0.19 5.27
N TYR A 311 -13.33 -0.51 6.27
CA TYR A 311 -13.10 0.04 7.62
C TYR A 311 -11.61 0.19 8.03
N GLY A 312 -10.69 0.20 7.06
CA GLY A 312 -9.27 0.49 7.26
C GLY A 312 -8.43 -0.65 7.86
N LEU A 313 -8.90 -1.90 7.76
CA LEU A 313 -8.24 -3.08 8.37
C LEU A 313 -7.71 -4.10 7.36
N ALA A 314 -7.73 -3.80 6.07
CA ALA A 314 -7.41 -4.76 5.01
C ALA A 314 -5.97 -5.26 5.10
N GLU A 315 -5.00 -4.36 5.27
CA GLU A 315 -3.57 -4.69 5.32
C GLU A 315 -3.22 -5.50 6.58
N ALA A 316 -3.81 -5.15 7.73
CA ALA A 316 -3.66 -5.91 8.96
C ALA A 316 -4.28 -7.31 8.85
N SER A 317 -5.45 -7.42 8.20
CA SER A 317 -6.12 -8.69 7.96
C SER A 317 -5.34 -9.57 6.99
N ALA A 318 -4.74 -8.98 5.94
CA ALA A 318 -3.88 -9.68 4.99
C ALA A 318 -2.62 -10.25 5.66
N LEU A 319 -1.97 -9.50 6.55
CA LEU A 319 -0.84 -10.02 7.32
C LEU A 319 -1.27 -11.15 8.28
N GLU A 320 -2.42 -11.02 8.93
CA GLU A 320 -2.94 -12.05 9.84
C GLU A 320 -3.19 -13.37 9.09
N VAL A 321 -3.87 -13.34 7.94
CA VAL A 321 -4.15 -14.57 7.18
C VAL A 321 -2.89 -15.21 6.59
N LEU A 322 -1.91 -14.41 6.14
CA LEU A 322 -0.61 -14.93 5.72
C LEU A 322 0.13 -15.61 6.88
N ALA A 323 0.06 -15.03 8.08
CA ALA A 323 0.64 -15.61 9.28
C ALA A 323 -0.06 -16.91 9.73
N LEU A 324 -1.27 -17.18 9.26
CA LEU A 324 -2.12 -18.29 9.70
C LEU A 324 -2.27 -19.43 8.69
N GLY A 325 -1.75 -19.30 7.48
CA GLY A 325 -1.77 -20.41 6.51
C GLY A 325 -1.93 -20.00 5.06
N ALA A 326 -2.38 -18.77 4.80
CA ALA A 326 -2.37 -18.24 3.44
C ALA A 326 -0.94 -18.16 2.90
N THR A 327 -0.79 -18.37 1.60
CA THR A 327 0.50 -18.43 0.91
C THR A 327 0.76 -17.22 0.04
N GLY A 328 -0.22 -16.33 -0.09
CA GLY A 328 -0.13 -15.21 -1.01
C GLY A 328 -1.38 -14.36 -1.04
N VAL A 329 -1.41 -13.44 -2.01
CA VAL A 329 -2.48 -12.48 -2.22
C VAL A 329 -2.81 -12.36 -3.69
N TRP A 330 -4.04 -11.95 -3.97
CA TRP A 330 -4.40 -11.48 -5.30
C TRP A 330 -4.97 -10.06 -5.18
N CYS A 331 -4.20 -9.04 -5.58
CA CYS A 331 -4.56 -7.65 -5.35
C CYS A 331 -3.82 -6.70 -6.31
N GLY A 332 -4.30 -5.47 -6.42
CA GLY A 332 -3.61 -4.42 -7.15
C GLY A 332 -2.35 -3.91 -6.43
N ILE A 333 -1.45 -3.30 -7.18
CA ILE A 333 -0.25 -2.62 -6.66
C ILE A 333 -0.63 -1.45 -5.75
N PRO A 334 -1.45 -0.47 -6.20
CA PRO A 334 -2.01 0.51 -5.29
C PRO A 334 -3.32 0.00 -4.68
N ASP A 335 -3.87 0.76 -3.74
CA ASP A 335 -5.11 0.39 -3.03
C ASP A 335 -6.39 0.79 -3.78
N GLU A 336 -6.30 1.51 -4.90
CA GLU A 336 -7.46 1.77 -5.75
C GLU A 336 -8.10 0.46 -6.24
N GLY A 337 -9.32 0.20 -5.74
CA GLY A 337 -10.14 -0.98 -6.03
C GLY A 337 -11.61 -0.69 -5.75
N ALA A 338 -12.44 -1.73 -5.68
CA ALA A 338 -13.87 -1.53 -5.43
C ALA A 338 -14.14 -0.87 -4.06
N ALA A 339 -15.22 -0.08 -3.98
CA ALA A 339 -15.60 0.71 -2.82
C ALA A 339 -14.53 1.73 -2.40
N VAL A 340 -13.81 1.49 -1.30
CA VAL A 340 -12.74 2.37 -0.80
C VAL A 340 -11.34 1.77 -0.99
N GLY A 341 -11.25 0.65 -1.74
CA GLY A 341 -10.01 -0.03 -2.05
C GLY A 341 -9.84 -1.41 -1.42
N HIS A 342 -8.62 -1.94 -1.48
CA HIS A 342 -8.23 -3.27 -1.00
C HIS A 342 -6.84 -3.27 -0.34
N ALA A 343 -6.48 -4.38 0.30
CA ALA A 343 -5.11 -4.63 0.78
C ALA A 343 -4.13 -4.73 -0.41
N CYS A 344 -3.38 -3.66 -0.67
CA CYS A 344 -2.55 -3.58 -1.87
C CYS A 344 -1.18 -4.26 -1.72
N SER A 345 -0.62 -4.73 -2.83
CA SER A 345 0.66 -5.46 -2.82
C SER A 345 1.83 -4.55 -2.47
N CYS A 346 1.78 -3.25 -2.80
CA CYS A 346 2.82 -2.30 -2.44
C CYS A 346 3.01 -2.21 -0.91
N VAL A 347 1.93 -1.98 -0.16
CA VAL A 347 2.00 -1.86 1.31
C VAL A 347 2.28 -3.20 1.97
N LEU A 348 1.69 -4.29 1.46
CA LEU A 348 1.90 -5.62 2.00
C LEU A 348 3.36 -6.09 1.86
N LEU A 349 3.92 -6.01 0.66
CA LEU A 349 5.31 -6.42 0.40
C LEU A 349 6.30 -5.56 1.18
N THR A 350 6.00 -4.27 1.35
CA THR A 350 6.80 -3.37 2.21
C THR A 350 6.79 -3.83 3.66
N ASN A 351 5.65 -4.29 4.18
CA ASN A 351 5.59 -4.84 5.53
C ASN A 351 6.37 -6.16 5.65
N LEU A 352 6.30 -7.05 4.67
CA LEU A 352 7.10 -8.28 4.69
C LEU A 352 8.61 -7.98 4.61
N ALA A 353 9.01 -7.04 3.76
CA ALA A 353 10.39 -6.56 3.68
C ALA A 353 10.86 -5.95 5.02
N ARG A 354 10.03 -5.10 5.64
CA ARG A 354 10.28 -4.52 6.98
C ARG A 354 10.50 -5.57 8.05
N LEU A 355 9.81 -6.71 7.96
CA LEU A 355 9.98 -7.82 8.90
C LEU A 355 11.28 -8.61 8.69
N GLY A 356 12.00 -8.37 7.58
CA GLY A 356 13.25 -9.05 7.21
C GLY A 356 13.04 -10.22 6.25
N ASN A 357 11.93 -10.25 5.50
CA ASN A 357 11.70 -11.31 4.53
C ASN A 357 12.64 -11.20 3.32
N THR A 358 13.67 -12.03 3.28
CA THR A 358 14.73 -11.98 2.24
C THR A 358 14.21 -12.37 0.87
N ARG A 359 13.24 -13.28 0.78
CA ARG A 359 12.66 -13.72 -0.51
C ARG A 359 11.94 -12.57 -1.20
N VAL A 360 11.18 -11.78 -0.42
CA VAL A 360 10.51 -10.57 -0.90
C VAL A 360 11.54 -9.51 -1.34
N LEU A 361 12.59 -9.29 -0.55
CA LEU A 361 13.65 -8.33 -0.85
C LEU A 361 14.44 -8.68 -2.12
N GLU A 362 14.66 -9.97 -2.39
CA GLU A 362 15.39 -10.46 -3.56
C GLU A 362 14.53 -10.48 -4.82
N ARG A 363 13.23 -10.75 -4.69
CA ARG A 363 12.33 -10.97 -5.84
C ARG A 363 11.77 -9.68 -6.43
N TYR A 364 11.49 -8.66 -5.62
CA TYR A 364 10.73 -7.50 -6.06
C TYR A 364 11.56 -6.22 -6.10
N ASN A 365 11.33 -5.42 -7.15
CA ASN A 365 11.95 -4.12 -7.32
C ASN A 365 11.13 -3.06 -6.58
N PHE A 366 11.50 -2.78 -5.33
CA PHE A 366 10.81 -1.83 -4.45
C PHE A 366 10.71 -0.41 -5.01
N PRO A 367 11.79 0.21 -5.54
CA PRO A 367 11.69 1.52 -6.21
C PRO A 367 10.61 1.54 -7.29
N ALA A 368 10.60 0.53 -8.16
CA ALA A 368 9.58 0.41 -9.21
C ALA A 368 8.19 0.09 -8.66
N LEU A 369 8.08 -0.65 -7.55
CA LEU A 369 6.81 -0.95 -6.90
C LEU A 369 6.14 0.32 -6.36
N ARG A 370 6.91 1.20 -5.72
CA ARG A 370 6.43 2.50 -5.25
C ARG A 370 6.07 3.43 -6.40
N GLU A 371 6.91 3.51 -7.43
CA GLU A 371 6.60 4.27 -8.65
C GLU A 371 5.31 3.76 -9.30
N ALA A 372 5.17 2.44 -9.45
CA ALA A 372 3.98 1.82 -10.03
C ALA A 372 2.72 2.16 -9.24
N ALA A 373 2.75 2.11 -7.91
CA ALA A 373 1.61 2.52 -7.09
C ALA A 373 1.20 3.98 -7.40
N ILE A 374 2.16 4.90 -7.43
CA ILE A 374 1.92 6.32 -7.71
C ILE A 374 1.34 6.55 -9.11
N GLU A 375 1.99 5.99 -10.14
CA GLU A 375 1.59 6.23 -11.52
C GLU A 375 0.28 5.55 -11.87
N ILE A 376 0.04 4.33 -11.34
CA ILE A 376 -1.24 3.64 -11.54
C ILE A 376 -2.38 4.42 -10.88
N THR A 377 -2.20 4.94 -9.65
CA THR A 377 -3.20 5.83 -9.02
C THR A 377 -3.50 7.05 -9.91
N ARG A 378 -2.48 7.69 -10.50
CA ARG A 378 -2.69 8.82 -11.43
C ARG A 378 -3.45 8.44 -12.68
N LEU A 379 -3.14 7.29 -13.27
CA LEU A 379 -3.85 6.78 -14.45
C LEU A 379 -5.34 6.53 -14.17
N ILE A 380 -5.69 6.16 -12.94
CA ILE A 380 -7.07 5.81 -12.53
C ILE A 380 -7.88 7.05 -12.13
N THR A 381 -7.23 7.98 -11.43
CA THR A 381 -7.90 9.08 -10.70
C THR A 381 -7.63 10.46 -11.30
N ASP A 382 -6.69 10.58 -12.25
CA ASP A 382 -6.07 11.82 -12.74
C ASP A 382 -5.36 12.66 -11.66
N GLU A 383 -5.22 12.12 -10.45
CA GLU A 383 -4.62 12.79 -9.31
C GLU A 383 -3.50 11.92 -8.71
N PRO A 384 -2.49 12.51 -8.06
CA PRO A 384 -1.54 11.73 -7.29
C PRO A 384 -2.25 11.01 -6.13
N PRO A 385 -1.64 9.94 -5.57
CA PRO A 385 -2.12 9.34 -4.34
C PRO A 385 -2.30 10.39 -3.25
N HIS A 386 -3.31 10.20 -2.41
CA HIS A 386 -3.52 11.09 -1.28
C HIS A 386 -2.21 11.20 -0.46
N PRO A 387 -1.80 12.41 -0.01
CA PRO A 387 -0.47 12.57 0.57
C PRO A 387 -0.15 11.65 1.75
N ARG A 388 -1.17 11.21 2.49
CA ARG A 388 -1.03 10.32 3.66
C ARG A 388 -1.13 8.83 3.35
N THR A 389 -1.37 8.45 2.10
CA THR A 389 -1.41 7.03 1.74
C THR A 389 -0.10 6.38 2.14
N GLU A 390 -0.19 5.28 2.88
CA GLU A 390 0.96 4.59 3.43
C GLU A 390 1.94 4.21 2.31
N VAL A 391 3.25 4.27 2.59
CA VAL A 391 4.34 3.89 1.67
C VAL A 391 4.57 4.81 0.46
N TYR A 392 3.53 5.20 -0.26
CA TYR A 392 3.66 5.86 -1.57
C TYR A 392 2.97 7.22 -1.68
N GLY A 393 2.29 7.68 -0.62
CA GLY A 393 1.86 9.07 -0.51
C GLY A 393 3.04 10.04 -0.39
N ALA A 394 2.87 11.28 -0.85
CA ALA A 394 3.92 12.29 -0.86
C ALA A 394 4.49 12.63 0.53
N ARG A 395 3.72 12.37 1.59
CA ARG A 395 4.07 12.65 3.00
C ARG A 395 4.35 11.39 3.82
N ALA A 396 4.36 10.22 3.17
CA ALA A 396 4.35 8.92 3.84
C ALA A 396 5.69 8.60 4.51
N LEU A 397 6.79 9.13 3.98
CA LEU A 397 8.16 8.79 4.39
C LEU A 397 8.90 9.96 5.07
N ASP A 398 8.21 11.09 5.28
CA ASP A 398 8.79 12.28 5.89
C ASP A 398 9.23 12.02 7.35
N VAL A 399 10.36 12.61 7.72
CA VAL A 399 10.84 12.65 9.10
C VAL A 399 10.29 13.91 9.77
N ILE A 400 9.50 13.74 10.82
CA ILE A 400 8.82 14.85 11.52
C ILE A 400 9.54 15.27 12.81
N PHE A 401 10.42 14.40 13.34
CA PHE A 401 11.14 14.66 14.60
C PHE A 401 12.51 13.97 14.60
N GLU A 402 13.50 14.61 15.20
CA GLU A 402 14.74 13.96 15.61
C GLU A 402 14.44 12.84 16.61
N GLY A 403 14.82 11.60 16.28
CA GLY A 403 14.79 10.46 17.21
C GLY A 403 13.46 9.69 17.36
N ILE A 404 12.34 10.13 16.75
CA ILE A 404 11.09 9.31 16.74
C ILE A 404 11.21 8.12 15.79
N ASN A 405 12.02 8.25 14.74
CA ASN A 405 12.43 7.10 13.97
C ASN A 405 13.51 6.35 14.77
N THR A 406 13.10 5.23 15.36
CA THR A 406 13.92 4.03 15.59
C THR A 406 14.84 3.94 16.81
N ALA A 407 15.10 4.99 17.59
CA ALA A 407 16.17 4.89 18.60
C ALA A 407 15.95 3.85 19.73
N ASN A 408 14.70 3.41 19.98
CA ASN A 408 14.37 2.40 21.01
C ASN A 408 13.45 1.25 20.56
N ASP A 409 12.96 1.24 19.31
CA ASP A 409 12.13 0.14 18.79
C ASP A 409 13.02 -0.85 18.01
N PRO A 410 13.20 -2.10 18.50
CA PRO A 410 14.01 -3.11 17.82
C PRO A 410 13.54 -3.46 16.40
N LEU A 411 12.25 -3.31 16.09
CA LEU A 411 11.70 -3.56 14.76
C LEU A 411 11.95 -2.37 13.82
N ALA A 412 12.04 -1.16 14.36
CA ALA A 412 12.30 0.04 13.58
C ALA A 412 13.81 0.33 13.41
N LYS A 413 14.67 -0.08 14.37
CA LYS A 413 16.13 0.15 14.35
C LYS A 413 16.86 -0.28 13.09
N ASN A 414 16.39 -1.34 12.43
CA ASN A 414 17.16 -2.04 11.41
C ASN A 414 16.55 -1.94 10.01
N PHE A 415 15.54 -1.08 9.81
CA PHE A 415 14.88 -0.96 8.52
C PHE A 415 14.63 0.50 8.14
N ASP A 416 15.29 0.94 7.07
CA ASP A 416 15.04 2.24 6.46
C ASP A 416 14.23 2.08 5.17
N VAL A 417 12.99 2.54 5.25
CA VAL A 417 12.04 2.52 4.14
C VAL A 417 12.46 3.46 2.99
N ASN A 418 13.17 4.56 3.27
CA ASN A 418 13.67 5.45 2.21
C ASN A 418 14.76 4.76 1.39
N THR A 419 15.70 4.10 2.07
CA THR A 419 16.73 3.25 1.43
C THR A 419 16.10 2.13 0.60
N LEU A 420 15.07 1.44 1.12
CA LEU A 420 14.35 0.40 0.37
C LEU A 420 13.83 0.90 -0.98
N PHE A 421 13.22 2.10 -0.99
CA PHE A 421 12.65 2.71 -2.19
C PHE A 421 13.63 3.55 -3.00
N GLN A 422 14.87 3.71 -2.53
CA GLN A 422 15.88 4.58 -3.15
C GLN A 422 15.37 6.01 -3.33
N VAL A 423 14.63 6.52 -2.34
CA VAL A 423 14.14 7.90 -2.32
C VAL A 423 14.87 8.70 -1.25
N PRO A 424 15.09 10.01 -1.47
CA PRO A 424 15.74 10.85 -0.46
C PRO A 424 14.85 10.96 0.77
N VAL A 425 15.48 10.95 1.94
CA VAL A 425 14.83 11.32 3.20
C VAL A 425 14.38 12.78 3.08
N GLN A 426 13.16 13.06 3.52
CA GLN A 426 12.63 14.42 3.57
C GLN A 426 12.30 14.81 5.01
N THR A 427 12.91 15.88 5.49
CA THR A 427 12.59 16.49 6.79
C THR A 427 11.36 17.36 6.62
N ARG A 428 10.37 17.17 7.50
CA ARG A 428 9.17 18.00 7.54
C ARG A 428 9.39 19.21 8.45
N ILE A 429 9.19 20.40 7.91
CA ILE A 429 9.19 21.63 8.69
C ILE A 429 7.81 21.85 9.29
N SER A 430 7.74 21.80 10.62
CA SER A 430 6.54 22.05 11.40
C SER A 430 6.84 23.09 12.48
N THR A 431 5.83 23.48 13.26
CA THR A 431 6.01 24.37 14.42
C THR A 431 6.81 23.74 15.56
N MET A 432 7.21 22.48 15.43
CA MET A 432 8.11 21.79 16.36
C MET A 432 9.50 21.53 15.74
N ALA A 433 9.78 22.06 14.55
CA ALA A 433 11.07 21.90 13.91
C ALA A 433 12.18 22.58 14.73
N THR A 434 13.33 21.92 14.81
CA THR A 434 14.52 22.40 15.50
C THR A 434 15.48 23.07 14.52
N ALA A 435 16.48 23.81 15.02
CA ALA A 435 17.52 24.39 14.17
C ALA A 435 18.28 23.33 13.32
N PRO A 436 18.62 22.13 13.85
CA PRO A 436 19.19 21.08 13.01
C PRO A 436 18.23 20.58 11.92
N MET A 437 16.93 20.45 12.19
CA MET A 437 15.94 20.11 11.16
C MET A 437 15.86 21.17 10.04
N MET A 438 15.98 22.46 10.39
CA MET A 438 16.07 23.54 9.39
C MET A 438 17.32 23.37 8.51
N ALA A 439 18.47 23.08 9.13
CA ALA A 439 19.72 22.85 8.42
C ALA A 439 19.65 21.60 7.52
N ASP A 440 19.05 20.51 8.02
CA ASP A 440 18.82 19.28 7.26
C ASP A 440 17.93 19.57 6.04
N ARG A 441 16.82 20.30 6.23
CA ARG A 441 15.92 20.64 5.13
C ARG A 441 16.58 21.53 4.08
N LEU A 442 17.38 22.52 4.49
CA LEU A 442 18.15 23.35 3.56
C LEU A 442 19.14 22.48 2.76
N ALA A 443 19.78 21.51 3.40
CA ALA A 443 20.69 20.58 2.75
C ALA A 443 19.98 19.65 1.75
N GLU A 444 18.78 19.17 2.09
CA GLU A 444 17.95 18.34 1.21
C GLU A 444 17.51 19.07 -0.04
N VAL A 445 17.11 20.34 0.10
CA VAL A 445 16.56 21.14 -1.01
C VAL A 445 17.66 21.75 -1.87
N PHE A 446 18.70 22.32 -1.25
CA PHE A 446 19.72 23.11 -1.95
C PHE A 446 21.10 22.45 -2.00
N GLY A 447 21.22 21.23 -1.46
CA GLY A 447 22.47 20.47 -1.42
C GLY A 447 23.32 20.71 -0.16
N PRO A 448 24.34 19.87 0.07
CA PRO A 448 25.11 19.86 1.33
C PRO A 448 25.81 21.18 1.67
N GLU A 449 26.12 22.00 0.67
CA GLU A 449 26.76 23.31 0.85
C GLU A 449 25.83 24.31 1.54
N ALA A 450 24.53 24.24 1.28
CA ALA A 450 23.55 25.11 1.93
C ALA A 450 23.50 24.90 3.45
N ARG A 451 23.78 23.68 3.92
CA ARG A 451 23.96 23.38 5.34
C ARG A 451 25.13 24.16 5.95
N GLN A 452 26.20 24.34 5.19
CA GLN A 452 27.40 25.03 5.66
C GLN A 452 27.20 26.55 5.65
N THR A 453 26.43 27.06 4.68
CA THR A 453 26.02 28.46 4.60
C THR A 453 25.06 28.83 5.75
N ALA A 454 24.16 27.92 6.12
CA ALA A 454 23.23 28.12 7.21
C ALA A 454 23.92 27.93 8.58
N SER A 455 24.43 29.03 9.14
CA SER A 455 24.98 29.00 10.51
C SER A 455 23.92 28.54 11.51
N VAL A 456 24.34 27.94 12.63
CA VAL A 456 23.43 27.54 13.72
C VAL A 456 22.53 28.69 14.15
N ALA A 457 23.09 29.91 14.25
CA ALA A 457 22.33 31.11 14.61
C ALA A 457 21.24 31.47 13.58
N VAL A 458 21.51 31.29 12.28
CA VAL A 458 20.49 31.51 11.23
C VAL A 458 19.38 30.46 11.34
N CYS A 459 19.73 29.19 11.56
CA CYS A 459 18.73 28.14 11.73
C CYS A 459 17.89 28.31 13.01
N GLU A 460 18.49 28.78 14.11
CA GLU A 460 17.77 29.19 15.33
C GLU A 460 16.83 30.37 15.03
N GLN A 461 17.31 31.34 14.25
CA GLN A 461 16.49 32.47 13.82
C GLN A 461 15.36 32.05 12.88
N MET A 462 15.53 31.02 12.05
CA MET A 462 14.44 30.43 11.24
C MET A 462 13.33 29.87 12.11
N VAL A 463 13.67 29.20 13.22
CA VAL A 463 12.67 28.72 14.18
C VAL A 463 11.92 29.89 14.81
N GLU A 464 12.62 30.93 15.25
CA GLU A 464 11.98 32.12 15.84
C GLU A 464 11.12 32.89 14.82
N THR A 465 11.61 33.09 13.60
CA THR A 465 10.86 33.76 12.53
C THR A 465 9.56 33.00 12.21
N LEU A 466 9.62 31.66 12.10
CA LEU A 466 8.44 30.82 11.92
C LEU A 466 7.42 31.03 13.05
N HIS A 467 7.86 31.09 14.30
CA HIS A 467 6.96 31.33 15.43
C HIS A 467 6.40 32.75 15.46
N ASP A 468 7.20 33.76 15.10
CA ASP A 468 6.76 35.14 15.00
C ASP A 468 5.73 35.33 13.88
N ASP A 469 5.88 34.63 12.76
CA ASP A 469 4.89 34.59 11.69
C ASP A 469 3.53 34.12 12.22
N LEU A 470 3.52 33.00 12.95
CA LEU A 470 2.29 32.47 13.55
C LEU A 470 1.68 33.41 14.58
N ARG A 471 2.51 34.05 15.43
CA ARG A 471 2.03 35.08 16.39
C ARG A 471 1.38 36.27 15.70
N GLN A 472 1.78 36.56 14.46
CA GLN A 472 1.26 37.64 13.63
C GLN A 472 0.14 37.18 12.68
N GLY A 473 -0.29 35.91 12.74
CA GLY A 473 -1.32 35.34 11.87
C GLY A 473 -0.85 35.09 10.43
N ARG A 474 0.46 34.97 10.20
CA ARG A 474 1.06 34.50 8.95
C ARG A 474 1.24 32.98 9.01
N GLU A 475 0.42 32.26 8.25
CA GLU A 475 0.38 30.79 8.21
C GLU A 475 1.06 30.25 6.95
N GLU A 476 2.33 30.60 6.73
CA GLU A 476 3.06 30.18 5.53
C GLU A 476 3.45 28.69 5.54
N GLU A 477 3.47 28.07 4.36
CA GLU A 477 4.07 26.77 4.13
C GLU A 477 5.59 26.91 3.99
N TYR A 478 6.34 26.07 4.72
CA TYR A 478 7.80 26.08 4.72
C TYR A 478 8.38 24.76 4.19
N GLN A 479 7.57 23.97 3.48
CA GLN A 479 7.98 22.65 3.00
C GLN A 479 8.53 22.73 1.57
N SER A 480 7.97 23.57 0.70
CA SER A 480 8.43 23.72 -0.67
C SER A 480 9.82 24.36 -0.77
N THR A 481 10.44 24.25 -1.94
CA THR A 481 11.71 24.91 -2.28
C THR A 481 11.66 26.41 -1.97
N VAL A 482 10.60 27.09 -2.43
CA VAL A 482 10.44 28.54 -2.27
C VAL A 482 10.00 28.93 -0.85
N GLY A 483 9.25 28.08 -0.17
CA GLY A 483 8.83 28.30 1.22
C GLY A 483 10.02 28.27 2.19
N ILE A 484 10.86 27.24 2.11
CA ILE A 484 12.06 27.17 2.98
C ILE A 484 13.11 28.23 2.62
N PHE A 485 13.22 28.61 1.34
CA PHE A 485 14.08 29.72 0.91
C PHE A 485 13.63 31.05 1.53
N SER A 486 12.33 31.36 1.44
CA SER A 486 11.72 32.56 2.03
C SER A 486 12.04 32.65 3.52
N LEU A 487 11.85 31.56 4.26
CA LEU A 487 12.17 31.51 5.68
C LEU A 487 13.67 31.76 5.95
N PHE A 488 14.55 31.11 5.19
CA PHE A 488 16.00 31.29 5.33
C PHE A 488 16.43 32.74 5.13
N GLU A 489 15.98 33.38 4.05
CA GLU A 489 16.29 34.79 3.73
C GLU A 489 15.80 35.74 4.84
N ARG A 490 14.55 35.58 5.27
CA ARG A 490 13.92 36.42 6.30
C ARG A 490 14.51 36.24 7.69
N SER A 491 15.23 35.16 7.91
CA SER A 491 15.96 34.88 9.14
C SER A 491 17.41 35.36 9.10
N GLY A 492 17.78 36.17 8.10
CA GLY A 492 19.12 36.73 7.94
C GLY A 492 20.10 35.78 7.25
N GLY A 493 19.60 34.70 6.64
CA GLY A 493 20.38 33.87 5.73
C GLY A 493 20.74 34.65 4.46
N VAL A 494 21.96 34.46 3.98
CA VAL A 494 22.43 35.08 2.73
C VAL A 494 22.26 34.05 1.60
N PRO A 495 21.34 34.27 0.64
CA PRO A 495 21.16 33.37 -0.49
C PRO A 495 22.44 33.19 -1.29
N THR A 496 22.72 31.96 -1.71
CA THR A 496 23.81 31.67 -2.65
C THR A 496 23.27 31.53 -4.06
N GLU A 497 24.11 31.76 -5.07
CA GLU A 497 23.75 31.54 -6.47
C GLU A 497 23.32 30.09 -6.73
N ALA A 498 23.89 29.11 -6.01
CA ALA A 498 23.48 27.71 -6.08
C ALA A 498 22.03 27.50 -5.60
N MET A 499 21.63 28.15 -4.50
CA MET A 499 20.26 28.10 -3.99
C MET A 499 19.26 28.74 -4.97
N ILE A 500 19.62 29.90 -5.52
CA ILE A 500 18.81 30.60 -6.53
C ILE A 500 18.66 29.73 -7.78
N SER A 501 19.76 29.15 -8.26
CA SER A 501 19.75 28.23 -9.40
C SER A 501 18.83 27.03 -9.20
N VAL A 502 18.75 26.46 -7.99
CA VAL A 502 17.80 25.35 -7.71
C VAL A 502 16.36 25.80 -7.92
N ILE A 503 16.01 27.03 -7.51
CA ILE A 503 14.67 27.58 -7.67
C ILE A 503 14.37 27.93 -9.14
N ASP A 504 15.37 28.43 -9.86
CA ASP A 504 15.24 28.74 -11.28
C ASP A 504 14.97 27.48 -12.10
N HIS A 505 15.61 26.35 -11.76
CA HIS A 505 15.40 25.06 -12.42
C HIS A 505 14.18 24.27 -11.90
N ASP A 506 13.48 24.77 -10.88
CA ASP A 506 12.22 24.18 -10.41
C ASP A 506 11.11 24.43 -11.44
N ALA A 507 10.98 23.49 -12.36
CA ALA A 507 10.05 23.55 -13.48
C ALA A 507 8.57 23.31 -13.09
N SER A 508 8.28 23.03 -11.82
CA SER A 508 6.93 22.67 -11.36
C SER A 508 5.88 23.74 -11.67
N LEU A 509 6.29 25.02 -11.68
CA LEU A 509 5.42 26.17 -11.91
C LEU A 509 5.72 26.95 -13.19
N ASP A 510 6.79 26.63 -13.93
CA ASP A 510 7.23 27.42 -15.10
C ASP A 510 6.17 27.50 -16.21
N LYS A 511 5.30 26.49 -16.30
CA LYS A 511 4.18 26.44 -17.26
C LYS A 511 2.87 27.01 -16.71
N HIS A 512 2.86 27.52 -15.48
CA HIS A 512 1.64 28.06 -14.87
C HIS A 512 1.15 29.27 -15.67
N PRO A 513 -0.12 29.32 -16.13
CA PRO A 513 -0.60 30.36 -17.04
C PRO A 513 -0.38 31.78 -16.53
N VAL A 514 -0.55 32.00 -15.22
CA VAL A 514 -0.34 33.31 -14.60
C VAL A 514 1.15 33.69 -14.55
N LEU A 515 2.06 32.72 -14.35
CA LEU A 515 3.50 33.00 -14.35
C LEU A 515 3.99 33.35 -15.75
N VAL A 516 3.51 32.63 -16.77
CA VAL A 516 3.78 32.94 -18.18
C VAL A 516 3.25 34.33 -18.55
N ALA A 517 2.04 34.67 -18.11
CA ALA A 517 1.47 36.00 -18.31
C ALA A 517 2.25 37.09 -17.57
N LEU A 518 2.76 36.80 -16.37
CA LEU A 518 3.61 37.71 -15.61
C LEU A 518 4.95 37.94 -16.35
N ARG A 519 5.54 36.90 -16.94
CA ARG A 519 6.75 37.04 -17.77
C ARG A 519 6.50 37.96 -18.96
N ALA A 520 5.39 37.76 -19.68
CA ALA A 520 5.01 38.63 -20.79
C ALA A 520 4.76 40.07 -20.33
N TYR A 521 4.20 40.27 -19.13
CA TYR A 521 4.03 41.60 -18.54
C TYR A 521 5.38 42.25 -18.20
N PHE A 522 6.30 41.50 -17.60
CA PHE A 522 7.66 41.97 -17.29
C PHE A 522 8.43 42.39 -18.55
N ASP A 523 8.38 41.57 -19.62
CA ASP A 523 9.02 41.86 -20.91
C ASP A 523 8.61 43.23 -21.48
N VAL A 524 7.34 43.64 -21.32
CA VAL A 524 6.85 44.95 -21.79
C VAL A 524 7.58 46.11 -21.11
N TRP A 525 7.98 45.94 -19.85
CA TRP A 525 8.70 46.95 -19.07
C TRP A 525 10.20 46.88 -19.30
N ASP A 526 10.78 45.68 -19.44
CA ASP A 526 12.17 45.47 -19.87
C ASP A 526 12.46 46.21 -21.18
N TYR A 527 11.59 46.05 -22.20
CA TYR A 527 11.74 46.79 -23.46
C TYR A 527 11.73 48.33 -23.33
N LYS A 528 11.15 48.89 -22.26
CA LYS A 528 11.16 50.35 -22.03
C LYS A 528 12.52 50.86 -21.56
N ASP A 529 13.37 50.00 -21.00
CA ASP A 529 14.75 50.33 -20.64
C ASP A 529 15.71 50.27 -21.85
N HIS A 530 15.18 50.05 -23.06
CA HIS A 530 15.91 50.02 -24.34
C HIS A 530 16.97 48.90 -24.48
N ALA A 531 16.98 47.95 -23.56
CA ALA A 531 17.65 46.66 -23.66
C ALA A 531 16.61 45.56 -23.41
N LYS A 532 16.89 44.32 -23.85
CA LYS A 532 16.17 43.14 -23.39
C LYS A 532 17.17 42.26 -22.68
N ASP A 533 17.41 42.57 -21.42
CA ASP A 533 18.47 41.97 -20.61
C ASP A 533 17.91 41.29 -19.33
N ASP A 534 16.60 41.04 -19.30
CA ASP A 534 15.89 40.43 -18.18
C ASP A 534 16.00 41.25 -16.89
N CYS A 535 16.23 42.56 -17.01
CA CYS A 535 16.33 43.49 -15.89
C CYS A 535 15.43 44.70 -16.15
N ILE A 536 14.84 45.25 -15.09
CA ILE A 536 14.13 46.53 -15.16
C ILE A 536 14.68 47.52 -14.13
N SER A 537 14.77 48.78 -14.52
CA SER A 537 15.15 49.87 -13.63
C SER A 537 14.13 50.04 -12.50
N PHE A 538 14.57 50.62 -11.36
CA PHE A 538 13.66 50.92 -10.25
C PHE A 538 12.48 51.83 -10.65
N ASP A 539 12.68 52.73 -11.63
CA ASP A 539 11.61 53.58 -12.17
C ASP A 539 10.53 52.73 -12.83
N ASN A 540 10.93 51.84 -13.74
CA ASN A 540 10.00 50.94 -14.42
C ASN A 540 9.37 49.92 -13.46
N PHE A 541 10.15 49.39 -12.52
CA PHE A 541 9.61 48.50 -11.48
C PHE A 541 8.57 49.21 -10.61
N TYR A 542 8.81 50.46 -10.24
CA TYR A 542 7.86 51.24 -9.47
C TYR A 542 6.54 51.43 -10.21
N ASP A 543 6.60 51.90 -11.46
CA ASP A 543 5.40 52.13 -12.28
C ASP A 543 4.63 50.83 -12.55
N ALA A 544 5.36 49.73 -12.76
CA ALA A 544 4.77 48.45 -13.14
C ALA A 544 4.20 47.64 -11.97
N PHE A 545 4.84 47.71 -10.79
CA PHE A 545 4.55 46.81 -9.65
C PHE A 545 4.21 47.53 -8.35
N MET A 546 4.72 48.74 -8.11
CA MET A 546 4.62 49.39 -6.79
C MET A 546 3.64 50.56 -6.72
N ALA A 547 3.40 51.28 -7.82
CA ALA A 547 2.66 52.55 -7.84
C ALA A 547 1.23 52.44 -7.27
N ARG A 548 0.62 51.24 -7.32
CA ARG A 548 -0.69 50.95 -6.71
C ARG A 548 -0.66 50.94 -5.18
N PHE A 549 0.50 50.65 -4.57
CA PHE A 549 0.66 50.44 -3.13
C PHE A 549 1.40 51.58 -2.43
N LEU A 550 2.28 52.28 -3.16
CA LEU A 550 3.06 53.40 -2.64
C LEU A 550 2.89 54.61 -3.55
N THR A 551 2.45 55.73 -2.98
CA THR A 551 2.22 56.99 -3.71
C THR A 551 3.47 57.85 -3.90
N CYS A 552 4.60 57.46 -3.31
CA CYS A 552 5.85 58.22 -3.38
C CYS A 552 7.05 57.31 -3.69
N TYR A 553 7.63 57.51 -4.87
CA TYR A 553 8.82 56.81 -5.36
C TYR A 553 10.08 57.07 -4.51
N SER A 554 10.28 58.30 -4.05
CA SER A 554 11.53 58.71 -3.41
C SER A 554 11.50 58.62 -1.88
N CYS A 555 10.41 58.17 -1.28
CA CYS A 555 10.30 58.05 0.16
C CYS A 555 11.12 56.88 0.71
N GLU A 556 11.40 56.91 2.01
CA GLU A 556 12.13 55.84 2.70
C GLU A 556 11.50 54.47 2.50
N LYS A 557 10.16 54.39 2.47
CA LYS A 557 9.42 53.14 2.25
C LYS A 557 9.70 52.54 0.88
N ALA A 558 9.68 53.35 -0.17
CA ALA A 558 9.97 52.87 -1.52
C ALA A 558 11.42 52.41 -1.66
N ARG A 559 12.38 53.14 -1.06
CA ARG A 559 13.79 52.72 -1.03
C ARG A 559 14.00 51.37 -0.32
N LYS A 560 13.34 51.17 0.82
CA LYS A 560 13.38 49.90 1.55
C LYS A 560 12.77 48.76 0.74
N LEU A 561 11.70 49.04 -0.03
CA LEU A 561 11.09 48.03 -0.90
C LEU A 561 11.99 47.66 -2.07
N PHE A 562 12.62 48.63 -2.74
CA PHE A 562 13.63 48.34 -3.78
C PHE A 562 14.75 47.47 -3.23
N ALA A 563 15.29 47.80 -2.04
CA ALA A 563 16.32 47.00 -1.40
C ALA A 563 15.86 45.57 -1.03
N ALA A 564 14.56 45.36 -0.78
CA ALA A 564 13.99 44.03 -0.51
C ALA A 564 13.73 43.23 -1.81
N ALA A 565 13.53 43.93 -2.94
CA ALA A 565 13.27 43.33 -4.24
C ALA A 565 14.57 43.02 -5.01
N ASP A 566 15.61 43.85 -4.86
CA ASP A 566 16.94 43.68 -5.46
C ASP A 566 17.83 42.80 -4.54
N LEU A 567 17.73 41.49 -4.74
CA LEU A 567 18.52 40.47 -4.05
C LEU A 567 19.98 40.45 -4.50
N SER A 568 20.23 40.84 -5.75
CA SER A 568 21.57 40.90 -6.32
C SER A 568 22.38 42.13 -5.88
N HIS A 569 21.69 43.14 -5.35
CA HIS A 569 22.22 44.45 -4.98
C HIS A 569 22.92 45.17 -6.14
N ASP A 570 22.42 44.98 -7.37
CA ASP A 570 22.98 45.58 -8.58
C ASP A 570 22.29 46.90 -8.99
N GLY A 571 21.24 47.31 -8.27
CA GLY A 571 20.49 48.54 -8.52
C GLY A 571 19.43 48.41 -9.61
N ALA A 572 19.11 47.18 -10.04
CA ALA A 572 18.01 46.85 -10.94
C ALA A 572 17.20 45.68 -10.35
N ILE A 573 16.06 45.37 -10.96
CA ILE A 573 15.25 44.20 -10.58
C ILE A 573 15.29 43.20 -11.73
N GLN A 574 15.86 42.04 -11.46
CA GLN A 574 16.01 40.96 -12.42
C GLN A 574 14.74 40.10 -12.49
N TRP A 575 14.46 39.52 -13.66
CA TRP A 575 13.31 38.62 -13.83
C TRP A 575 13.33 37.48 -12.81
N ARG A 576 14.51 36.91 -12.53
CA ARG A 576 14.64 35.80 -11.55
C ARG A 576 14.16 36.17 -10.16
N GLU A 577 14.34 37.42 -9.72
CA GLU A 577 13.91 37.89 -8.41
C GLU A 577 12.39 38.00 -8.33
N ILE A 578 11.75 38.45 -9.42
CA ILE A 578 10.29 38.48 -9.53
C ILE A 578 9.70 37.08 -9.70
N ALA A 579 10.34 36.23 -10.50
CA ALA A 579 9.93 34.85 -10.72
C ALA A 579 9.95 34.06 -9.40
N LEU A 580 10.98 34.25 -8.57
CA LEU A 580 11.07 33.68 -7.23
C LEU A 580 9.86 34.04 -6.36
N ARG A 581 9.52 35.32 -6.24
CA ARG A 581 8.36 35.76 -5.43
C ARG A 581 7.04 35.31 -6.04
N ALA A 582 6.96 35.24 -7.36
CA ALA A 582 5.80 34.71 -8.06
C ALA A 582 5.61 33.21 -7.79
N LYS A 583 6.67 32.40 -7.84
CA LYS A 583 6.63 30.96 -7.50
C LYS A 583 6.21 30.76 -6.03
N TRP A 584 6.74 31.57 -5.10
CA TRP A 584 6.29 31.58 -3.70
C TRP A 584 4.79 31.89 -3.58
N ALA A 585 4.32 32.99 -4.19
CA ALA A 585 2.93 33.42 -4.09
C ALA A 585 1.95 32.40 -4.72
N LEU A 586 2.34 31.74 -5.81
CA LEU A 586 1.56 30.67 -6.45
C LEU A 586 1.53 29.39 -5.62
N THR A 587 2.58 29.11 -4.85
CA THR A 587 2.66 27.94 -3.96
C THR A 587 1.82 28.17 -2.70
N GLU A 588 1.98 29.33 -2.08
CA GLU A 588 1.40 29.67 -0.79
C GLU A 588 -0.07 30.14 -0.89
N TYR A 589 -0.38 30.96 -1.92
CA TYR A 589 -1.70 31.58 -2.08
C TYR A 589 -2.37 31.22 -3.42
N PRO A 590 -2.41 29.94 -3.85
CA PRO A 590 -2.93 29.57 -5.18
C PRO A 590 -4.39 30.00 -5.39
N LYS A 591 -5.18 30.07 -4.30
CA LYS A 591 -6.60 30.47 -4.35
C LYS A 591 -6.80 31.98 -4.50
N LEU A 592 -5.80 32.80 -4.17
CA LEU A 592 -5.88 34.26 -4.29
C LEU A 592 -5.39 34.75 -5.65
N VAL A 593 -4.73 33.89 -6.44
CA VAL A 593 -4.08 34.27 -7.69
C VAL A 593 -4.86 33.73 -8.89
N THR A 594 -5.70 34.56 -9.51
CA THR A 594 -6.41 34.20 -10.74
C THR A 594 -5.80 34.84 -12.00
N ASN A 595 -5.06 35.93 -11.82
CA ASN A 595 -4.46 36.71 -12.90
C ASN A 595 -3.19 37.43 -12.43
N VAL A 596 -2.50 38.11 -13.36
CA VAL A 596 -1.22 38.81 -13.10
C VAL A 596 -1.35 39.89 -12.02
N GLN A 597 -2.45 40.64 -11.98
CA GLN A 597 -2.65 41.72 -11.02
C GLN A 597 -2.92 41.23 -9.60
N ASP A 598 -3.58 40.08 -9.48
CA ASP A 598 -3.73 39.37 -8.21
C ASP A 598 -2.36 38.88 -7.73
N LEU A 599 -1.56 38.28 -8.61
CA LEU A 599 -0.22 37.79 -8.28
C LEU A 599 0.70 38.92 -7.77
N ILE A 600 0.74 40.04 -8.49
CA ILE A 600 1.48 41.24 -8.05
C ILE A 600 0.92 41.74 -6.71
N GLY A 601 -0.41 41.74 -6.54
CA GLY A 601 -1.07 42.05 -5.27
C GLY A 601 -0.56 41.22 -4.11
N VAL A 602 -0.57 39.90 -4.27
CA VAL A 602 -0.10 38.95 -3.26
C VAL A 602 1.38 39.17 -2.95
N ILE A 603 2.24 39.28 -3.97
CA ILE A 603 3.68 39.53 -3.77
C ILE A 603 3.91 40.82 -2.96
N MET A 604 3.22 41.91 -3.31
CA MET A 604 3.41 43.20 -2.65
C MET A 604 2.85 43.21 -1.22
N GLU A 605 1.62 42.76 -1.03
CA GLU A 605 0.91 42.84 0.25
C GLU A 605 1.33 41.78 1.25
N ARG A 606 1.74 40.60 0.78
CA ARG A 606 2.08 39.45 1.63
C ARG A 606 3.57 39.24 1.81
N TYR A 607 4.41 39.70 0.87
CA TYR A 607 5.87 39.60 0.98
C TYR A 607 6.52 40.95 1.26
N PHE A 608 6.55 41.84 0.27
CA PHE A 608 7.41 43.02 0.33
C PHE A 608 7.00 44.04 1.41
N LEU A 609 5.70 44.35 1.54
CA LEU A 609 5.24 45.33 2.53
C LEU A 609 5.45 44.85 3.98
N PRO A 610 5.14 43.59 4.36
CA PRO A 610 5.48 43.06 5.68
C PRO A 610 6.99 43.07 5.99
N GLU A 611 7.84 42.68 5.06
CA GLU A 611 9.29 42.63 5.28
C GLU A 611 9.92 44.03 5.37
N MET A 612 9.38 45.00 4.62
CA MET A 612 9.73 46.41 4.81
C MET A 612 9.41 46.90 6.24
N LEU A 613 8.31 46.43 6.86
CA LEU A 613 7.96 46.83 8.22
C LEU A 613 8.84 46.17 9.29
N ARG A 614 9.29 44.92 9.06
CA ARG A 614 10.23 44.23 9.97
C ARG A 614 11.57 44.94 10.06
N THR A 615 12.14 45.33 8.92
CA THR A 615 13.41 46.08 8.84
C THR A 615 13.33 47.52 9.41
N CYS A 616 12.15 47.98 9.84
CA CYS A 616 11.98 49.24 10.55
C CYS A 616 11.99 49.11 12.09
N GLN A 617 11.97 47.88 12.63
CA GLN A 617 11.91 47.62 14.08
C GLN A 617 13.25 47.15 14.68
N THR A 618 14.19 46.74 13.83
CA THR A 618 15.61 46.52 14.14
C THR A 618 16.42 47.77 13.82
#